data_AF-A0A962FJU0-F1
#
_entry.id   AF-A0A962FJU0-F1
#
_cell.length_a   1.000
_cell.length_b   1.000
_cell.length_c   1.000
_cell.angle_alpha   90.00
_cell.angle_beta   90.00
_cell.angle_gamma   90.00
#
_symmetry.space_group_name_H-M   'P 1'
#
loop_
_entity.id
_entity.type
_entity.pdbx_description
1 polymer ?
#
loop_
_entity_poly.entity_id
_entity_poly.type
_entity_poly.pdbx_seq_one_letter_code
_entity_poly.pdbx_strand_id
1 'polypeptide(L)'
;FDGARVDLTVLALADRGGTPDIFQDSVAEDVVRATGGLALCVHRDAGGFVAPESGAVRLKSVLVPVSERIPPARAIDTAVSLCELLGESVPDIHLLYVGGGGRRGAGPPTDAPGRAVYRVHEATGAVVEQILAAQARLAADLICMPVMRRHGFMASVRGSIAERVLRVARCPVLLAPTD
;
A
#
# COMPACT_ATOMS: atom_id res chain seq x y z
N PHE A 1 -0.54 25.75 19.09
CA PHE A 1 -0.67 24.35 18.63
C PHE A 1 0.73 23.86 18.32
N ASP A 2 1.38 23.30 19.34
CA ASP A 2 2.65 22.59 19.18
C ASP A 2 2.38 21.29 18.39
N GLY A 3 3.30 20.92 17.50
CA GLY A 3 3.07 20.00 16.38
C GLY A 3 2.69 18.58 16.80
N ALA A 4 1.39 18.27 16.82
CA ALA A 4 0.91 16.90 16.95
C ALA A 4 1.46 16.05 15.78
N ARG A 5 2.32 15.09 16.11
CA ARG A 5 2.84 14.11 15.15
C ARG A 5 1.68 13.23 14.69
N VAL A 6 1.36 13.28 13.40
CA VAL A 6 0.34 12.41 12.79
C VAL A 6 0.98 11.07 12.46
N ASP A 7 0.47 9.99 13.04
CA ASP A 7 0.99 8.63 12.80
C ASP A 7 0.37 7.97 11.55
N LEU A 8 -0.85 8.37 11.16
CA LEU A 8 -1.54 7.92 9.96
C LEU A 8 -2.47 9.01 9.41
N THR A 9 -2.35 9.28 8.12
CA THR A 9 -3.28 10.13 7.35
C THR A 9 -4.22 9.24 6.54
N VAL A 10 -5.54 9.44 6.66
CA VAL A 10 -6.53 8.71 5.84
C VAL A 10 -7.14 9.67 4.83
N LEU A 11 -7.13 9.28 3.55
CA LEU A 11 -7.60 10.11 2.44
C LEU A 11 -8.65 9.38 1.62
N ALA A 12 -9.82 9.99 1.48
CA ALA A 12 -10.82 9.56 0.51
C ALA A 12 -10.49 10.14 -0.87
N LEU A 13 -10.25 9.26 -1.84
CA LEU A 13 -10.07 9.60 -3.24
C LEU A 13 -11.44 9.56 -3.93
N ALA A 14 -11.79 10.64 -4.62
CA ALA A 14 -13.03 10.73 -5.39
C ALA A 14 -12.78 10.26 -6.82
N ASP A 15 -13.65 9.39 -7.33
CA ASP A 15 -13.66 9.00 -8.74
C ASP A 15 -14.33 10.13 -9.54
N ARG A 16 -13.54 11.01 -10.17
CA ARG A 16 -14.09 11.97 -11.11
C ARG A 16 -14.21 11.27 -12.46
N GLY A 17 -15.40 10.74 -12.73
CA GLY A 17 -15.71 10.13 -14.02
C GLY A 17 -15.30 11.02 -15.19
N GLY A 18 -14.29 10.60 -15.95
CA GLY A 18 -13.98 11.16 -17.27
C GLY A 18 -12.54 11.60 -17.53
N THR A 19 -11.73 11.94 -16.52
CA THR A 19 -10.31 12.29 -16.76
C THR A 19 -9.41 11.97 -15.56
N PRO A 20 -8.17 11.50 -15.82
CA PRO A 20 -7.31 10.92 -14.82
C PRO A 20 -6.56 12.03 -14.10
N ASP A 21 -7.16 12.68 -13.11
CA ASP A 21 -6.35 13.49 -12.21
C ASP A 21 -6.79 13.54 -10.76
N ILE A 22 -6.35 12.51 -10.02
CA ILE A 22 -6.56 12.40 -8.58
C ILE A 22 -5.44 13.10 -7.80
N PHE A 23 -4.33 13.44 -8.48
CA PHE A 23 -3.08 13.84 -7.83
C PHE A 23 -2.40 15.10 -8.37
N GLN A 24 -2.66 15.58 -9.59
CA GLN A 24 -1.86 16.68 -10.12
C GLN A 24 -2.20 18.07 -9.58
N ASP A 25 -3.32 18.27 -8.88
CA ASP A 25 -3.71 19.56 -8.27
C ASP A 25 -4.69 19.37 -7.08
N SER A 26 -4.51 18.31 -6.28
CA SER A 26 -5.49 17.93 -5.25
C SER A 26 -5.02 18.25 -3.85
N VAL A 27 -5.94 18.74 -3.00
CA VAL A 27 -5.80 18.89 -1.54
C VAL A 27 -5.21 17.64 -0.88
N ALA A 28 -5.46 16.45 -1.45
CA ALA A 28 -4.87 15.20 -1.01
C ALA A 28 -3.32 15.21 -1.06
N GLU A 29 -2.71 15.75 -2.11
CA GLU A 29 -1.24 15.84 -2.24
C GLU A 29 -0.65 16.73 -1.13
N ASP A 30 -1.26 17.90 -0.91
CA ASP A 30 -0.82 18.84 0.13
C ASP A 30 -1.02 18.29 1.53
N VAL A 31 -2.12 17.57 1.78
CA VAL A 31 -2.39 16.93 3.07
C VAL A 31 -1.37 15.81 3.36
N VAL A 32 -1.01 14.97 2.39
CA VAL A 32 0.06 13.98 2.64
C VAL A 32 1.43 14.66 2.79
N ARG A 33 1.70 15.70 1.99
CA ARG A 33 2.96 16.45 2.08
C ARG A 33 3.14 17.10 3.44
N ALA A 34 2.08 17.71 3.99
CA ALA A 34 2.09 18.38 5.28
C ALA A 34 2.18 17.39 6.46
N THR A 35 1.57 16.21 6.34
CA THR A 35 1.54 15.22 7.42
C THR A 35 2.78 14.33 7.47
N GLY A 36 3.51 14.18 6.35
CA GLY A 36 4.84 13.57 6.31
C GLY A 36 4.87 12.15 6.91
N GLY A 37 3.77 11.40 6.79
CA GLY A 37 3.54 10.16 7.52
C GLY A 37 3.06 9.01 6.64
N LEU A 38 2.64 7.95 7.29
CA LEU A 38 1.89 6.85 6.68
C LEU A 38 0.59 7.39 6.07
N ALA A 39 0.24 6.98 4.85
CA ALA A 39 -1.00 7.43 4.21
C ALA A 39 -1.84 6.26 3.72
N LEU A 40 -3.08 6.16 4.20
CA LEU A 40 -4.08 5.22 3.73
C LEU A 40 -5.05 5.91 2.78
N CYS A 41 -4.98 5.56 1.50
CA CYS A 41 -5.86 6.05 0.46
C CYS A 41 -7.02 5.07 0.27
N VAL A 42 -8.25 5.56 0.42
CA VAL A 42 -9.49 4.80 0.24
C VAL A 42 -10.31 5.40 -0.89
N HIS A 43 -10.86 4.58 -1.77
CA HIS A 43 -11.79 5.03 -2.81
C HIS A 43 -13.22 4.85 -2.31
N ARG A 44 -14.07 5.86 -2.54
CA ARG A 44 -15.43 5.91 -1.94
C ARG A 44 -16.34 4.74 -2.34
N ASP A 45 -16.13 4.18 -3.53
CA ASP A 45 -16.96 3.12 -4.11
C ASP A 45 -16.17 1.83 -4.36
N ALA A 46 -15.02 1.69 -3.72
CA ALA A 46 -14.17 0.51 -3.83
C ALA A 46 -14.43 -0.47 -2.69
N GLY A 47 -14.26 -1.77 -2.99
CA GLY A 47 -14.19 -2.79 -1.95
C GLY A 47 -12.95 -2.58 -1.06
N GLY A 48 -12.86 -3.32 0.03
CA GLY A 48 -11.73 -3.21 0.96
C GLY A 48 -12.00 -3.98 2.24
N PHE A 49 -11.34 -3.56 3.31
CA PHE A 49 -11.42 -4.23 4.62
C PHE A 49 -12.52 -3.69 5.55
N VAL A 50 -13.39 -2.78 5.10
CA VAL A 50 -14.48 -2.22 5.92
C VAL A 50 -15.82 -2.47 5.22
N ALA A 51 -16.75 -3.14 5.90
CA ALA A 51 -18.10 -3.36 5.40
C ALA A 51 -18.90 -2.04 5.40
N PRO A 52 -19.43 -1.56 4.26
CA PRO A 52 -20.11 -0.27 4.18
C PRO A 52 -21.32 -0.13 5.10
N GLU A 53 -22.06 -1.22 5.33
CA GLU A 53 -23.33 -1.21 6.04
C GLU A 53 -23.15 -1.25 7.56
N SER A 54 -22.12 -1.94 8.03
CA SER A 54 -21.91 -2.21 9.47
C SER A 54 -20.69 -1.51 10.05
N GLY A 55 -19.76 -1.03 9.20
CA GLY A 55 -18.46 -0.56 9.63
C GLY A 55 -17.54 -1.67 10.15
N ALA A 56 -17.95 -2.94 10.04
CA ALA A 56 -17.14 -4.07 10.50
C ALA A 56 -15.82 -4.14 9.70
N VAL A 57 -14.73 -4.31 10.44
CA VAL A 57 -13.37 -4.29 9.89
C VAL A 57 -12.85 -5.72 9.77
N ARG A 58 -12.25 -6.07 8.62
CA ARG A 58 -11.57 -7.33 8.36
C ARG A 58 -10.41 -7.10 7.41
N LEU A 59 -9.20 -6.95 7.95
CA LEU A 59 -7.96 -6.77 7.19
C LEU A 59 -7.08 -8.01 7.36
N LYS A 60 -7.30 -9.02 6.51
CA LYS A 60 -6.63 -10.31 6.63
C LYS A 60 -5.53 -10.51 5.59
N SER A 61 -5.74 -10.02 4.37
CA SER A 61 -4.85 -10.25 3.23
C SER A 61 -4.23 -8.94 2.76
N VAL A 62 -2.90 -8.82 2.85
CA VAL A 62 -2.17 -7.63 2.40
C VAL A 62 -1.20 -8.00 1.29
N LEU A 63 -1.26 -7.27 0.18
CA LEU A 63 -0.29 -7.35 -0.90
C LEU A 63 0.80 -6.31 -0.72
N VAL A 64 2.06 -6.74 -0.73
CA VAL A 64 3.25 -5.89 -0.65
C VAL A 64 4.09 -6.09 -1.91
N PRO A 65 4.11 -5.13 -2.85
CA PRO A 65 5.02 -5.16 -3.98
C PRO A 65 6.46 -4.96 -3.50
N VAL A 66 7.36 -5.85 -3.93
CA VAL A 66 8.77 -5.84 -3.54
C VAL A 66 9.63 -5.49 -4.75
N SER A 67 10.62 -4.64 -4.52
CA SER A 67 11.64 -4.29 -5.52
C SER A 67 13.01 -4.26 -4.86
N GLU A 68 14.07 -4.48 -5.65
CA GLU A 68 15.45 -4.37 -5.16
C GLU A 68 15.83 -2.94 -4.74
N ARG A 69 15.08 -1.94 -5.22
CA ARG A 69 15.39 -0.51 -5.01
C ARG A 69 14.89 0.02 -3.68
N ILE A 70 13.87 -0.60 -3.09
CA ILE A 70 13.20 -0.13 -1.88
C ILE A 70 13.06 -1.33 -0.92
N PRO A 71 13.78 -1.32 0.23
CA PRO A 71 13.67 -2.40 1.21
C PRO A 71 12.24 -2.57 1.73
N PRO A 72 11.66 -3.78 1.73
CA PRO A 72 10.26 -3.98 2.09
C PRO A 72 10.02 -4.11 3.60
N ALA A 73 11.07 -4.30 4.41
CA ALA A 73 10.95 -4.66 5.82
C ALA A 73 10.04 -3.72 6.62
N ARG A 74 10.23 -2.40 6.48
CA ARG A 74 9.42 -1.41 7.20
C ARG A 74 7.96 -1.39 6.74
N ALA A 75 7.72 -1.56 5.44
CA ALA A 75 6.36 -1.66 4.90
C ALA A 75 5.64 -2.92 5.41
N ILE A 76 6.36 -4.05 5.49
CA ILE A 76 5.84 -5.30 6.06
C ILE A 76 5.50 -5.11 7.54
N ASP A 77 6.41 -4.54 8.34
CA ASP A 77 6.18 -4.27 9.77
C ASP A 77 4.95 -3.35 9.98
N THR A 78 4.83 -2.32 9.15
CA THR A 78 3.68 -1.40 9.17
C THR A 78 2.38 -2.11 8.82
N ALA A 79 2.38 -2.94 7.78
CA ALA A 79 1.21 -3.70 7.35
C ALA A 79 0.74 -4.68 8.43
N VAL A 80 1.67 -5.44 9.03
CA VAL A 80 1.36 -6.38 10.12
C VAL A 80 0.81 -5.62 11.33
N SER A 81 1.44 -4.52 11.73
CA SER A 81 0.99 -3.71 12.85
C SER A 81 -0.40 -3.11 12.62
N LEU A 82 -0.71 -2.71 11.39
CA LEU A 82 -2.05 -2.24 11.02
C LEU A 82 -3.10 -3.36 11.11
N CYS A 83 -2.78 -4.57 10.66
CA CYS A 83 -3.69 -5.72 10.79
C CYS A 83 -4.00 -6.02 12.25
N GLU A 84 -2.98 -6.05 13.12
CA GLU A 84 -3.14 -6.30 14.55
C GLU A 84 -3.97 -5.24 15.25
N LEU A 85 -3.72 -3.97 14.93
CA LEU A 85 -4.51 -2.85 15.45
C LEU A 85 -5.99 -2.98 15.10
N LEU A 86 -6.29 -3.60 13.96
CA LEU A 86 -7.65 -3.86 13.47
C LEU A 86 -8.19 -5.23 13.90
N GLY A 87 -7.51 -5.95 14.79
CA GLY A 87 -7.98 -7.19 15.41
C GLY A 87 -7.58 -8.48 14.68
N GLU A 88 -6.74 -8.40 13.64
CA GLU A 88 -6.26 -9.56 12.89
C GLU A 88 -4.87 -9.97 13.37
N SER A 89 -4.80 -11.05 14.17
CA SER A 89 -3.57 -11.46 14.85
C SER A 89 -2.59 -12.24 13.97
N VAL A 90 -3.05 -12.82 12.85
CA VAL A 90 -2.21 -13.60 11.93
C VAL A 90 -2.61 -13.34 10.47
N PRO A 91 -2.30 -12.15 9.92
CA PRO A 91 -2.61 -11.82 8.53
C PRO A 91 -1.79 -12.64 7.52
N ASP A 92 -2.35 -12.83 6.33
CA ASP A 92 -1.64 -13.30 5.15
C ASP A 92 -0.92 -12.11 4.47
N ILE A 93 0.41 -12.15 4.42
CA ILE A 93 1.24 -11.15 3.75
C ILE A 93 1.75 -11.73 2.43
N HIS A 94 1.25 -11.18 1.33
CA HIS A 94 1.60 -11.55 -0.03
C HIS A 94 2.73 -10.67 -0.54
N LEU A 95 3.94 -11.22 -0.66
CA LEU A 95 5.09 -10.52 -1.23
C LEU A 95 5.13 -10.75 -2.73
N LEU A 96 4.97 -9.69 -3.52
CA LEU A 96 4.97 -9.77 -4.99
C LEU A 96 6.25 -9.20 -5.58
N TYR A 97 7.01 -10.05 -6.25
CA TYR A 97 8.19 -9.68 -7.02
C TYR A 97 7.81 -9.61 -8.49
N VAL A 98 7.98 -8.44 -9.12
CA VAL A 98 7.74 -8.28 -10.56
C VAL A 98 9.08 -8.08 -11.26
N GLY A 99 9.52 -9.08 -12.04
CA GLY A 99 10.82 -9.08 -12.72
C GLY A 99 11.23 -10.47 -13.20
N GLY A 100 12.20 -10.52 -14.12
CA GLY A 100 12.62 -11.75 -14.81
C GLY A 100 13.85 -12.48 -14.24
N GLY A 101 14.32 -12.14 -13.03
CA GLY A 101 15.50 -12.74 -12.41
C GLY A 101 15.12 -13.59 -11.20
N GLY A 102 14.95 -14.90 -11.40
CA GLY A 102 14.33 -15.80 -10.42
C GLY A 102 14.95 -15.85 -9.03
N ARG A 103 14.11 -16.13 -8.03
CA ARG A 103 14.32 -16.74 -6.70
C ARG A 103 15.52 -16.36 -5.82
N ARG A 104 16.40 -15.42 -6.16
CA ARG A 104 17.48 -15.02 -5.23
C ARG A 104 16.90 -14.12 -4.14
N GLY A 105 16.58 -14.71 -2.98
CA GLY A 105 16.05 -14.00 -1.81
C GLY A 105 14.53 -13.87 -1.76
N ALA A 106 13.79 -14.73 -2.48
CA ALA A 106 12.33 -14.75 -2.57
C ALA A 106 11.63 -15.30 -1.30
N GLY A 107 12.13 -14.95 -0.12
CA GLY A 107 11.48 -15.20 1.16
C GLY A 107 11.13 -13.88 1.84
N PRO A 108 10.35 -13.89 2.93
CA PRO A 108 10.25 -12.71 3.77
C PRO A 108 11.64 -12.27 4.26
N PRO A 109 11.84 -10.97 4.56
CA PRO A 109 13.05 -10.49 5.23
C PRO A 109 13.38 -11.32 6.47
N THR A 110 14.66 -11.47 6.80
CA THR A 110 15.10 -12.29 7.96
C THR A 110 14.50 -11.80 9.28
N ASP A 111 14.22 -10.50 9.38
CA ASP A 111 13.62 -9.81 10.51
C ASP A 111 12.10 -9.63 10.39
N ALA A 112 11.46 -10.33 9.45
CA ALA A 112 10.02 -10.23 9.25
C ALA A 112 9.23 -10.67 10.51
N PRO A 113 8.17 -9.94 10.88
CA PRO A 113 7.32 -10.29 12.02
C PRO A 113 6.82 -11.74 12.02
N GLY A 114 7.10 -12.49 13.10
CA GLY A 114 6.65 -13.89 13.25
C GLY A 114 5.13 -14.09 13.41
N ARG A 115 4.35 -13.02 13.40
CA ARG A 115 2.89 -12.99 13.60
C ARG A 115 2.11 -12.84 12.29
N ALA A 116 2.64 -13.39 11.20
CA ALA A 116 2.03 -13.33 9.88
C ALA A 116 2.37 -14.59 9.06
N VAL A 117 1.49 -14.93 8.12
CA VAL A 117 1.75 -15.98 7.13
C VAL A 117 2.30 -15.32 5.86
N TYR A 118 3.55 -15.61 5.52
CA TYR A 118 4.18 -15.05 4.32
C TYR A 118 3.99 -15.94 3.09
N ARG A 119 3.54 -15.34 2.00
CA ARG A 119 3.37 -16.00 0.71
C ARG A 119 4.09 -15.21 -0.36
N VAL A 120 4.96 -15.86 -1.10
CA VAL A 120 5.77 -15.18 -2.12
C VAL A 120 5.20 -15.49 -3.50
N HIS A 121 5.07 -14.44 -4.31
CA HIS A 121 4.53 -14.47 -5.66
C HIS A 121 5.54 -13.85 -6.60
N GLU A 122 5.73 -14.46 -7.76
CA GLU A 122 6.55 -13.92 -8.85
C GLU A 122 5.64 -13.62 -10.03
N ALA A 123 5.93 -12.52 -10.71
CA ALA A 123 5.26 -12.12 -11.94
C ALA A 123 6.24 -11.44 -12.90
N THR A 124 5.90 -11.46 -14.18
CA THR A 124 6.69 -10.81 -15.23
C THR A 124 5.80 -9.88 -16.04
N GLY A 125 6.36 -8.76 -16.52
CA GLY A 125 5.65 -7.77 -17.33
C GLY A 125 5.54 -6.41 -16.65
N ALA A 126 4.53 -5.63 -17.05
CA ALA A 126 4.34 -4.28 -16.54
C ALA A 126 3.97 -4.29 -15.05
N VAL A 127 4.81 -3.67 -14.23
CA VAL A 127 4.71 -3.70 -12.76
C VAL A 127 3.33 -3.33 -12.23
N VAL A 128 2.75 -2.22 -12.72
CA VAL A 128 1.42 -1.75 -12.27
C VAL A 128 0.34 -2.79 -12.58
N GLU A 129 0.34 -3.34 -13.79
CA GLU A 129 -0.64 -4.34 -14.21
C GLU A 129 -0.51 -5.61 -13.38
N GLN A 130 0.71 -6.06 -13.11
CA GLN A 130 0.96 -7.26 -12.31
C GLN A 130 0.56 -7.07 -10.85
N ILE A 131 0.78 -5.88 -10.27
CA ILE A 131 0.30 -5.56 -8.91
C ILE A 131 -1.23 -5.64 -8.85
N LEU A 132 -1.93 -5.01 -9.80
CA LEU A 132 -3.39 -4.99 -9.83
C LEU A 132 -3.98 -6.39 -10.11
N ALA A 133 -3.37 -7.14 -11.04
CA ALA A 133 -3.77 -8.51 -11.33
C ALA A 133 -3.54 -9.44 -10.13
N ALA A 134 -2.43 -9.29 -9.41
CA ALA A 134 -2.18 -10.03 -8.19
C ALA A 134 -3.16 -9.67 -7.08
N GLN A 135 -3.46 -8.38 -6.89
CA GLN A 135 -4.46 -7.93 -5.91
C GLN A 135 -5.81 -8.60 -6.17
N ALA A 136 -6.28 -8.56 -7.42
CA ALA A 136 -7.56 -9.18 -7.80
C ALA A 136 -7.54 -10.70 -7.63
N ARG A 137 -6.47 -11.37 -8.10
CA ARG A 137 -6.33 -12.84 -8.01
C ARG A 137 -6.26 -13.35 -6.57
N LEU A 138 -5.61 -12.60 -5.70
CA LEU A 138 -5.40 -12.96 -4.29
C LEU A 138 -6.52 -12.44 -3.39
N ALA A 139 -7.43 -11.64 -3.93
CA ALA A 139 -8.43 -10.89 -3.18
C ALA A 139 -7.80 -10.14 -1.99
N ALA A 140 -6.67 -9.48 -2.22
CA ALA A 140 -6.00 -8.74 -1.16
C ALA A 140 -6.85 -7.53 -0.74
N ASP A 141 -7.07 -7.40 0.56
CA ASP A 141 -7.91 -6.37 1.18
C ASP A 141 -7.24 -4.99 1.14
N LEU A 142 -5.91 -4.98 1.05
CA LEU A 142 -5.05 -3.79 1.04
C LEU A 142 -3.82 -4.03 0.16
N ILE A 143 -3.41 -3.01 -0.60
CA ILE A 143 -2.06 -2.95 -1.16
C ILE A 143 -1.22 -2.05 -0.26
N CYS A 144 -0.20 -2.60 0.40
CA CYS A 144 0.81 -1.81 1.10
C CYS A 144 1.97 -1.54 0.14
N MET A 145 2.05 -0.31 -0.37
CA MET A 145 3.07 0.17 -1.27
C MET A 145 4.26 0.73 -0.49
N PRO A 146 5.44 0.10 -0.54
CA PRO A 146 6.66 0.71 -0.02
C PRO A 146 7.00 1.95 -0.86
N VAL A 147 7.26 3.07 -0.18
CA VAL A 147 7.66 4.33 -0.82
C VAL A 147 8.87 4.92 -0.13
N MET A 148 9.80 5.44 -0.93
CA MET A 148 11.01 6.09 -0.41
C MET A 148 10.74 7.58 -0.16
N ARG A 149 11.15 8.10 0.99
CA ARG A 149 11.14 9.54 1.21
C ARG A 149 12.30 10.18 0.46
N ARG A 150 12.01 11.06 -0.49
CA ARG A 150 12.98 12.05 -0.99
C ARG A 150 12.29 13.40 -0.98
N HIS A 151 12.94 14.43 -0.41
CA HIS A 151 12.52 15.85 -0.41
C HIS A 151 11.02 16.10 -0.64
N GLY A 152 10.22 15.92 0.42
CA GLY A 152 8.76 15.96 0.35
C GLY A 152 8.22 14.67 -0.26
N PHE A 153 7.57 13.84 0.58
CA PHE A 153 7.03 12.51 0.29
C PHE A 153 6.46 12.29 -1.14
N MET A 154 5.84 13.31 -1.73
CA MET A 154 5.21 13.25 -3.06
C MET A 154 6.11 13.57 -4.26
N ALA A 155 7.29 14.18 -4.09
CA ALA A 155 8.25 14.34 -5.21
C ALA A 155 8.73 12.98 -5.74
N SER A 156 8.62 11.92 -4.91
CA SER A 156 8.93 10.53 -5.29
C SER A 156 7.72 9.72 -5.74
N VAL A 157 6.49 10.20 -5.49
CA VAL A 157 5.25 9.52 -5.88
C VAL A 157 4.78 9.99 -7.26
N ARG A 158 5.02 11.24 -7.64
CA ARG A 158 4.65 11.76 -8.97
C ARG A 158 5.34 10.98 -10.10
N GLY A 159 4.56 10.44 -11.04
CA GLY A 159 5.01 9.56 -12.12
C GLY A 159 5.46 8.16 -11.67
N SER A 160 5.34 7.83 -10.38
CA SER A 160 5.81 6.56 -9.82
C SER A 160 4.82 5.41 -10.04
N ILE A 161 5.28 4.19 -9.73
CA ILE A 161 4.41 3.02 -9.65
C ILE A 161 3.31 3.22 -8.60
N ALA A 162 3.60 3.87 -7.47
CA ALA A 162 2.62 4.10 -6.41
C ALA A 162 1.47 5.01 -6.87
N GLU A 163 1.74 6.11 -7.56
CA GLU A 163 0.68 6.97 -8.11
C GLU A 163 -0.17 6.23 -9.14
N ARG A 164 0.48 5.49 -10.04
CA ARG A 164 -0.24 4.72 -11.07
C ARG A 164 -1.11 3.63 -10.46
N VAL A 165 -0.67 2.99 -9.37
CA VAL A 165 -1.48 2.04 -8.60
C VAL A 165 -2.64 2.76 -7.90
N LEU A 166 -2.40 3.86 -7.19
CA LEU A 166 -3.46 4.64 -6.52
C LEU A 166 -4.58 5.06 -7.48
N ARG A 167 -4.21 5.34 -8.73
CA ARG A 167 -5.13 5.79 -9.77
C ARG A 167 -6.11 4.73 -10.23
N VAL A 168 -5.75 3.45 -10.13
CA VAL A 168 -6.48 2.35 -10.76
C VAL A 168 -6.95 1.29 -9.75
N ALA A 169 -6.25 1.18 -8.60
CA ALA A 169 -6.56 0.21 -7.58
C ALA A 169 -8.00 0.39 -7.06
N ARG A 170 -8.74 -0.71 -7.02
CA ARG A 170 -10.11 -0.78 -6.49
C ARG A 170 -10.16 -1.38 -5.08
N CYS A 171 -9.06 -1.26 -4.35
CA CYS A 171 -8.95 -1.56 -2.93
C CYS A 171 -8.17 -0.41 -2.26
N PRO A 172 -8.23 -0.30 -0.92
CA PRO A 172 -7.38 0.62 -0.19
C PRO A 172 -5.89 0.42 -0.53
N VAL A 173 -5.14 1.52 -0.52
CA VAL A 173 -3.69 1.52 -0.75
C VAL A 173 -3.02 2.26 0.41
N LEU A 174 -2.09 1.59 1.08
CA LEU A 174 -1.27 2.15 2.14
C LEU A 174 0.09 2.52 1.58
N LEU A 175 0.43 3.81 1.56
CA LEU A 175 1.76 4.29 1.23
C LEU A 175 2.63 4.24 2.49
N ALA A 176 3.51 3.25 2.57
CA ALA A 176 4.36 3.00 3.72
C ALA A 176 5.79 3.54 3.48
N PRO A 177 6.23 4.58 4.22
CA PRO A 177 7.61 5.03 4.20
C PRO A 177 8.57 3.92 4.61
N THR A 178 9.73 3.84 3.96
CA THR A 178 10.73 2.80 4.23
C THR A 178 11.98 3.29 4.98
N ASP A 179 11.95 4.52 5.50
CA ASP A 179 12.98 5.14 6.31
C ASP A 179 12.65 5.18 7.81
#